data_AF-A0A4Z0EJY2-F1
#
_entry.id   AF-A0A4Z0EJY2-F1
#
_cell.length_a   1.000
_cell.length_b   1.000
_cell.length_c   1.000
_cell.angle_alpha   90.00
_cell.angle_beta   90.00
_cell.angle_gamma   90.00
#
_symmetry.space_group_name_H-M   'P 1'
#
loop_
_entity.id
_entity.type
_entity.pdbx_description
1 polymer ?
#
loop_
_entity_poly.entity_id
_entity_poly.type
_entity_poly.pdbx_seq_one_letter_code
_entity_poly.pdbx_strand_id
1 'polypeptide(L)'
;MKQALAPTPLSTSATVVNTFKTRPAARIGDGSRTSRRGFASMDPTEQRRIASEGGKASHASGQGHKWTADEARAAGRKGGLTSRRGPSRSTTTPSAVTK
;
A
#
# COMPACT_ATOMS: atom_id res chain seq x y z
N MET A 1 -39.25 -54.59 5.82
CA MET A 1 -38.27 -53.82 6.60
C MET A 1 -37.16 -53.39 5.66
N LYS A 2 -37.21 -52.18 5.09
CA LYS A 2 -36.15 -51.66 4.21
C LYS A 2 -35.42 -50.57 4.99
N GLN A 3 -34.18 -50.84 5.36
CA GLN A 3 -33.31 -49.89 6.06
C GLN A 3 -32.84 -48.80 5.08
N ALA A 4 -32.83 -47.56 5.56
CA ALA A 4 -32.48 -46.37 4.80
C ALA A 4 -30.96 -46.21 4.70
N LEU A 5 -30.46 -45.87 3.50
CA LEU A 5 -29.08 -45.46 3.25
C LEU A 5 -28.98 -43.96 3.56
N ALA A 6 -28.29 -43.60 4.64
CA ALA A 6 -28.09 -42.20 5.01
C ALA A 6 -27.14 -41.49 4.01
N PRO A 7 -27.40 -40.23 3.64
CA PRO A 7 -26.46 -39.44 2.85
C PRO A 7 -25.26 -39.02 3.73
N THR A 8 -24.05 -39.18 3.20
CA THR A 8 -22.82 -38.63 3.78
C THR A 8 -22.89 -37.09 3.84
N PRO A 9 -22.67 -36.44 4.99
CA PRO A 9 -22.40 -35.01 5.00
C PRO A 9 -20.92 -34.77 4.65
N LEU A 10 -20.65 -34.34 3.41
CA LEU A 10 -19.36 -33.76 3.04
C LEU A 10 -19.40 -32.24 3.22
N SER A 11 -18.29 -31.71 3.74
CA SER A 11 -17.94 -30.29 3.89
C SER A 11 -18.43 -29.60 5.18
N THR A 12 -17.67 -29.80 6.25
CA THR A 12 -17.57 -28.82 7.34
C THR A 12 -16.94 -27.56 6.77
N SER A 13 -17.75 -26.56 6.42
CA SER A 13 -17.27 -25.20 6.23
C SER A 13 -16.73 -24.72 7.57
N ALA A 14 -15.42 -24.82 7.77
CA ALA A 14 -14.76 -24.21 8.91
C ALA A 14 -15.05 -22.71 8.85
N THR A 15 -15.88 -22.22 9.79
CA THR A 15 -16.06 -20.80 10.04
C THR A 15 -14.68 -20.23 10.36
N VAL A 16 -14.04 -19.61 9.37
CA VAL A 16 -12.88 -18.76 9.58
C VAL A 16 -13.41 -17.52 10.31
N VAL A 17 -13.46 -17.60 11.64
CA VAL A 17 -13.55 -16.40 12.48
C VAL A 17 -12.25 -15.64 12.31
N ASN A 18 -12.19 -14.83 11.26
CA ASN A 18 -11.11 -13.89 11.09
C ASN A 18 -11.32 -12.77 12.11
N THR A 19 -10.95 -13.05 13.35
CA THR A 19 -10.86 -12.07 14.42
C THR A 19 -9.66 -11.19 14.09
N PHE A 20 -9.88 -10.23 13.19
CA PHE A 20 -8.99 -9.09 13.05
C PHE A 20 -9.05 -8.34 14.37
N LYS A 21 -8.23 -8.78 15.33
CA LYS A 21 -8.01 -8.08 16.59
C LYS A 21 -7.49 -6.72 16.18
N THR A 22 -8.35 -5.71 16.21
CA THR A 22 -7.98 -4.32 15.99
C THR A 22 -6.80 -4.06 16.90
N ARG A 23 -5.61 -3.94 16.32
CA ARG A 23 -4.39 -3.70 17.08
C ARG A 23 -4.66 -2.41 17.85
N PRO A 24 -4.63 -2.41 19.19
CA PRO A 24 -5.03 -1.23 19.95
C PRO A 24 -4.15 -0.06 19.50
N ALA A 25 -4.80 0.98 18.97
CA ALA A 25 -4.16 2.21 18.54
C ALA A 25 -3.77 3.04 19.78
N ALA A 26 -2.92 2.51 20.66
CA ALA A 26 -2.23 3.21 21.74
C ALA A 26 -1.36 2.24 22.54
N ARG A 27 -0.09 2.15 22.18
CA ARG A 27 1.00 2.14 23.17
C ARG A 27 1.93 3.26 22.72
N ILE A 28 1.51 4.50 22.95
CA ILE A 28 2.47 5.60 23.07
C ILE A 28 3.41 5.15 24.19
N GLY A 29 4.68 4.93 23.83
CA GLY A 29 5.67 4.36 24.71
C GLY A 29 5.71 5.10 26.04
N ASP A 30 5.64 4.33 27.11
CA ASP A 30 6.26 4.72 28.36
C ASP A 30 7.72 5.12 28.04
N GLY A 31 8.14 6.30 28.49
CA GLY A 31 9.45 6.89 28.21
C GLY A 31 10.63 6.14 28.83
N SER A 32 10.69 4.82 28.67
CA SER A 32 11.71 3.93 29.20
C SER A 32 12.29 3.10 28.06
N ARG A 33 13.36 3.66 27.48
CA ARG A 33 14.25 3.06 26.48
C ARG A 33 13.55 2.70 25.18
N THR A 34 13.60 3.63 24.23
CA THR A 34 13.45 3.35 22.80
C THR A 34 14.25 2.09 22.51
N SER A 35 13.56 0.96 22.36
CA SER A 35 14.25 -0.28 22.07
C SER A 35 14.98 -0.04 20.76
N ARG A 36 16.29 -0.35 20.68
CA ARG A 36 17.11 -0.28 19.46
C ARG A 36 16.63 -1.28 18.38
N ARG A 37 15.32 -1.47 18.26
CA ARG A 37 14.64 -2.43 17.41
C ARG A 37 13.81 -1.66 16.41
N GLY A 38 13.79 -2.17 15.19
CA GLY A 38 13.06 -1.56 14.08
C GLY A 38 14.01 -0.94 13.07
N PHE A 39 13.44 -0.67 11.90
CA PHE A 39 14.18 -0.24 10.71
C PHE A 39 15.02 1.01 10.93
N ALA A 40 14.49 2.00 11.67
CA ALA A 40 15.20 3.25 11.96
C ALA A 40 16.42 3.10 12.90
N SER A 41 16.50 2.01 13.66
CA SER A 41 17.61 1.75 14.59
C SER A 41 18.72 0.85 14.00
N MET A 42 18.59 0.39 12.75
CA MET A 42 19.60 -0.42 12.05
C MET A 42 20.78 0.42 11.54
N ASP A 43 21.86 -0.24 11.11
CA ASP A 43 22.95 0.43 10.40
C ASP A 43 22.47 1.05 9.07
N PRO A 44 22.93 2.27 8.69
CA PRO A 44 22.49 2.93 7.46
C PRO A 44 22.75 2.15 6.17
N THR A 45 23.81 1.34 6.11
CA THR A 45 24.11 0.52 4.93
C THR A 45 23.09 -0.60 4.77
N GLU A 46 22.73 -1.26 5.87
CA GLU A 46 21.73 -2.31 5.91
C GLU A 46 20.32 -1.77 5.63
N GLN A 47 19.97 -0.60 6.20
CA GLN A 47 18.72 0.08 5.87
C GLN A 47 18.59 0.36 4.37
N ARG A 48 19.65 0.88 3.74
CA ARG A 48 19.67 1.16 2.30
C ARG A 48 19.53 -0.11 1.49
N ARG A 49 20.20 -1.19 1.88
CA ARG A 49 20.09 -2.50 1.24
C ARG A 49 18.65 -3.00 1.29
N ILE A 50 18.05 -3.09 2.48
CA ILE A 50 16.68 -3.57 2.69
C ILE A 50 15.67 -2.68 1.96
N ALA A 51 15.83 -1.36 1.98
CA ALA A 51 14.96 -0.45 1.23
C ALA A 51 15.06 -0.68 -0.28
N SER A 52 16.28 -0.85 -0.79
CA SER A 52 16.53 -1.12 -2.21
C SER A 52 15.97 -2.47 -2.63
N GLU A 53 16.15 -3.50 -1.81
CA GLU A 53 15.59 -4.83 -2.04
C GLU A 53 14.05 -4.81 -1.96
N GLY A 54 13.47 -4.08 -1.01
CA GLY A 54 12.02 -3.94 -0.88
C GLY A 54 11.38 -3.26 -2.11
N GLY A 55 12.01 -2.22 -2.65
CA GLY A 55 11.54 -1.57 -3.88
C GLY A 55 11.66 -2.51 -5.10
N LYS A 56 12.79 -3.19 -5.24
CA LYS A 56 13.00 -4.18 -6.33
C LYS A 56 12.02 -5.34 -6.24
N ALA A 57 11.82 -5.90 -5.06
CA ALA A 57 10.88 -6.99 -4.82
C ALA A 57 9.44 -6.57 -5.13
N SER A 58 9.06 -5.33 -4.80
CA SER A 58 7.74 -4.79 -5.12
C SER A 58 7.49 -4.64 -6.63
N HIS A 59 8.53 -4.33 -7.40
CA HIS A 59 8.44 -4.31 -8.86
C HIS A 59 8.49 -5.72 -9.47
N ALA A 60 9.36 -6.57 -8.93
CA ALA A 60 9.58 -7.93 -9.41
C ALA A 60 8.40 -8.86 -9.10
N SER A 61 7.70 -8.64 -7.98
CA SER A 61 6.47 -9.37 -7.64
C SER A 61 5.42 -9.23 -8.73
N GLY A 62 5.53 -8.23 -9.60
CA GLY A 62 4.74 -8.17 -10.82
C GLY A 62 3.25 -8.05 -10.55
N GLN A 63 2.86 -7.70 -9.32
CA GLN A 63 1.49 -7.41 -8.90
C GLN A 63 0.94 -6.11 -9.52
N GLY A 64 1.60 -5.62 -10.58
CA GLY A 64 1.12 -4.53 -11.41
C GLY A 64 0.28 -5.07 -12.55
N HIS A 65 -0.86 -4.43 -12.79
CA HIS A 65 -1.66 -4.67 -13.98
C HIS A 65 -0.80 -4.44 -15.23
N LYS A 66 -0.76 -5.44 -16.12
CA LYS A 66 -0.02 -5.36 -17.38
C LYS A 66 -0.80 -4.44 -18.31
N TRP A 67 -0.30 -3.22 -18.48
CA TRP A 67 -0.96 -2.24 -19.31
C TRP A 67 -0.95 -2.67 -20.77
N THR A 68 -2.13 -2.86 -21.34
CA THR A 68 -2.28 -2.94 -22.80
C THR A 68 -2.14 -1.54 -23.40
N ALA A 69 -1.70 -1.42 -24.65
CA ALA A 69 -1.43 -0.12 -25.28
C ALA A 69 -2.67 0.82 -25.28
N ASP A 70 -3.85 0.25 -25.49
CA ASP A 70 -5.11 0.99 -25.49
C ASP A 70 -5.50 1.46 -24.09
N GLU A 71 -5.34 0.61 -23.10
CA GLU A 71 -5.62 0.96 -21.72
C GLU A 71 -4.63 2.03 -21.21
N ALA A 72 -3.37 2.02 -21.69
CA ALA A 72 -2.34 2.98 -21.30
C ALA A 72 -2.69 4.35 -21.85
N ARG A 73 -3.14 4.37 -23.11
CA ARG A 73 -3.65 5.56 -23.78
C ARG A 73 -4.92 6.09 -23.11
N ALA A 74 -5.83 5.22 -22.66
CA ALA A 74 -7.03 5.62 -21.92
C ALA A 74 -6.69 6.23 -20.56
N ALA A 75 -5.78 5.61 -19.81
CA ALA A 75 -5.32 6.10 -18.53
C ALA A 75 -4.53 7.42 -18.65
N GLY A 76 -3.68 7.55 -19.66
CA GLY A 76 -2.98 8.80 -19.98
C GLY A 76 -3.95 9.92 -20.37
N ARG A 77 -4.98 9.61 -21.18
CA ARG A 77 -6.07 10.56 -21.47
C ARG A 77 -6.77 11.01 -20.17
N LYS A 78 -7.14 10.06 -19.31
CA LYS A 78 -7.79 10.34 -18.02
C LYS A 78 -6.90 11.21 -17.12
N GLY A 79 -5.61 10.89 -17.01
CA GLY A 79 -4.63 11.68 -16.25
C GLY A 79 -4.45 13.11 -16.82
N GLY A 80 -4.37 13.24 -18.15
CA GLY A 80 -4.30 14.55 -18.82
C GLY A 80 -5.55 15.40 -18.61
N LEU A 81 -6.74 14.79 -18.61
CA LEU A 81 -8.00 15.49 -18.29
C LEU A 81 -8.02 16.02 -16.86
N THR A 82 -7.52 15.26 -15.89
CA THR A 82 -7.40 15.70 -14.49
C THR A 82 -6.32 16.77 -14.34
N SER A 83 -5.17 16.62 -15.00
CA SER A 83 -4.05 17.57 -14.98
C SER A 83 -4.39 18.93 -15.58
N ARG A 84 -5.33 19.01 -16.53
CA ARG A 84 -5.78 20.29 -17.11
C ARG A 84 -6.52 21.19 -16.12
N ARG A 85 -6.78 20.74 -14.89
CA ARG A 85 -7.32 21.53 -13.78
C ARG A 85 -6.31 21.83 -12.66
N GLY A 86 -5.02 21.55 -12.86
CA GLY A 86 -3.94 21.93 -11.93
C GLY A 86 -3.46 23.36 -12.15
N PRO A 87 -3.10 24.10 -11.08
CA PRO A 87 -3.15 25.56 -11.06
C PRO A 87 -2.19 26.16 -12.08
N SER A 88 -2.76 26.98 -12.98
CA SER A 88 -2.02 27.94 -13.79
C SER A 88 -1.12 28.74 -12.85
N ARG A 89 0.19 28.48 -12.89
CA ARG A 89 1.18 29.23 -12.14
C ARG A 89 1.29 30.58 -12.85
N SER A 90 0.44 31.53 -12.47
CA SER A 90 0.51 32.91 -12.94
C SER A 90 1.91 33.44 -12.61
N THR A 91 2.70 33.64 -13.64
CA THR A 91 3.93 34.42 -13.62
C THR A 91 3.56 35.88 -13.39
N THR A 92 3.23 36.23 -12.14
CA THR A 92 3.10 37.62 -11.71
C THR A 92 4.41 38.00 -11.05
N THR A 93 5.26 38.62 -11.86
CA THR A 93 6.51 39.30 -11.52
C THR A 93 6.32 40.20 -10.28
N PRO A 94 7.05 40.03 -9.17
CA PRO A 94 7.11 41.06 -8.14
C PRO A 94 8.10 42.14 -8.61
N SER A 95 7.65 43.02 -9.50
CA SER A 95 8.39 44.23 -9.86
C SER A 95 7.80 45.41 -9.11
N ALA A 96 8.28 45.64 -7.89
CA ALA A 96 8.26 46.96 -7.26
C ALA A 96 9.31 46.99 -6.14
N VAL A 97 10.55 47.33 -6.52
CA VAL A 97 11.49 48.02 -5.66
C VAL A 97 10.92 49.42 -5.41
N THR A 98 10.57 49.73 -4.16
CA THR A 98 10.36 51.12 -3.73
C THR A 98 11.02 51.32 -2.38
N LYS A 99 12.16 52.03 -2.45
CA LYS A 99 12.77 52.99 -1.53
C LYS A 99 12.59 52.83 -0.02
#